data_AF-A0AAD2SPN7-F1
#
_entry.id   AF-A0AAD2SPN7-F1
#
_cell.length_a   1.000
_cell.length_b   1.000
_cell.length_c   1.000
_cell.angle_alpha   90.00
_cell.angle_beta   90.00
_cell.angle_gamma   90.00
#
_symmetry.space_group_name_H-M   'P 1'
#
loop_
_entity.id
_entity.type
_entity.pdbx_description
1 polymer ?
#
loop_
_entity_poly.entity_id
_entity_poly.type
_entity_poly.pdbx_seq_one_letter_code
_entity_poly.pdbx_strand_id
1 'polypeptide(L)'
;MRNTLPVRRPAFKADPAALNTRLERGAERFRAAMQQGDYAQAAQCCEEALRYLPQQMQVLSDYALCLLRLGQYQKSYKIYQKIAHSPPAVRSTASETWLDGLTEVCGWLNKPDEVARYGLASLMQSDARFSQGQRVAFPAPQPEPADLTQPHQNVIAFSLFGDQPRYCETLIKNVEVAPELYPGWVCRIYLDDSVPQHVWQRLDQPHVQRVDMSHEKTLFPTLWRFLVMDDPGVKRFIVRDADSLLSEREAAAVSAWLASPYWFHHMRDYFSHTELLLAGMWGGCHGVFHNVEQAMRDFIAHYRGSERFTDQYFLKVALWPTVRESVLNHDELFHFHQARPWPAHAPVRWQTPQFHVGSNAGFASMTGKASVADGSRQRVAITAGETTWHYLAQVKQGEWLLPMPFFLIEEWQAGRVTVTAL
;
A
#
# COMPACT_ATOMS: atom_id res chain seq x y z
N MET A 1 -11.61 65.65 18.19
CA MET A 1 -10.68 64.51 18.38
C MET A 1 -11.32 63.54 19.36
N ARG A 2 -11.85 62.41 18.89
CA ARG A 2 -12.40 61.35 19.76
C ARG A 2 -11.32 60.31 19.97
N ASN A 3 -10.80 60.22 21.20
CA ASN A 3 -9.90 59.15 21.64
C ASN A 3 -10.71 57.88 21.87
N THR A 4 -10.52 56.87 21.01
CA THR A 4 -10.96 55.50 21.26
C THR A 4 -9.83 54.73 21.92
N LEU A 5 -10.02 54.34 23.19
CA LEU A 5 -9.13 53.44 23.92
C LEU A 5 -9.09 52.05 23.26
N PRO A 6 -7.93 51.38 23.19
CA PRO A 6 -7.84 50.02 22.70
C PRO A 6 -8.42 49.06 23.74
N VAL A 7 -9.50 48.35 23.37
CA VAL A 7 -10.06 47.25 24.17
C VAL A 7 -9.04 46.11 24.17
N ARG A 8 -8.36 45.89 25.30
CA ARG A 8 -7.58 44.68 25.54
C ARG A 8 -8.53 43.47 25.56
N ARG A 9 -8.40 42.58 24.58
CA ARG A 9 -9.00 41.23 24.66
C ARG A 9 -8.43 40.51 25.89
N PRO A 10 -9.24 39.83 26.70
CA PRO A 10 -8.74 39.09 27.84
C PRO A 10 -7.87 37.93 27.35
N ALA A 11 -6.65 37.82 27.89
CA ALA A 11 -5.84 36.62 27.73
C ALA A 11 -6.59 35.47 28.43
N PHE A 12 -7.13 34.55 27.64
CA PHE A 12 -7.80 33.36 28.14
C PHE A 12 -6.73 32.47 28.80
N LYS A 13 -6.48 32.66 30.10
CA LYS A 13 -5.72 31.69 30.91
C LYS A 13 -6.65 30.50 31.16
N ALA A 14 -6.70 29.59 30.19
CA ALA A 14 -7.34 28.29 30.41
C ALA A 14 -6.64 27.60 31.59
N ASP A 15 -7.42 27.05 32.51
CA ASP A 15 -6.92 26.14 33.54
C ASP A 15 -6.11 25.02 32.86
N PRO A 16 -4.82 24.81 33.21
CA PRO A 16 -3.98 23.79 32.60
C PRO A 16 -4.59 22.38 32.62
N ALA A 17 -5.33 22.01 33.69
CA ALA A 17 -5.99 20.71 33.79
C ALA A 17 -7.17 20.61 32.82
N ALA A 18 -7.97 21.67 32.71
CA ALA A 18 -9.07 21.75 31.74
C ALA A 18 -8.57 21.77 30.29
N LEU A 19 -7.44 22.44 30.01
CA LEU A 19 -6.81 22.44 28.69
C LEU A 19 -6.29 21.04 28.33
N ASN A 20 -5.61 20.37 29.26
CA ASN A 20 -5.10 19.02 29.01
C ASN A 20 -6.24 18.03 28.74
N THR A 21 -7.29 18.06 29.56
CA THR A 21 -8.51 17.25 29.37
C THR A 21 -9.15 17.52 28.00
N ARG A 22 -9.17 18.77 27.54
CA ARG A 22 -9.71 19.13 26.23
C ARG A 22 -8.86 18.61 25.08
N LEU A 23 -7.54 18.68 25.19
CA LEU A 23 -6.61 18.14 24.20
C LEU A 23 -6.70 16.61 24.11
N GLU A 24 -6.83 15.91 25.24
CA GLU A 24 -7.00 14.46 25.29
C GLU A 24 -8.27 14.00 24.58
N ARG A 25 -9.42 14.63 24.89
CA ARG A 25 -10.69 14.36 24.17
C ARG A 25 -10.59 14.68 22.68
N GLY A 26 -9.86 15.73 22.32
CA GLY A 26 -9.58 16.07 20.92
C GLY A 26 -8.77 14.98 20.21
N ALA A 27 -7.75 14.43 20.88
CA ALA A 27 -6.94 13.34 20.37
C ALA A 27 -7.71 12.02 20.21
N GLU A 28 -8.63 11.71 21.14
CA GLU A 28 -9.53 10.56 21.02
C GLU A 28 -10.46 10.68 19.82
N ARG A 29 -11.09 11.84 19.63
CA ARG A 29 -11.92 12.14 18.45
C ARG A 29 -11.12 12.04 17.16
N PHE A 30 -9.90 12.60 17.14
CA PHE A 30 -9.00 12.48 16.00
C PHE A 30 -8.71 11.01 15.65
N ARG A 31 -8.35 10.19 16.64
CA ARG A 31 -8.08 8.75 16.42
C ARG A 31 -9.30 8.01 15.86
N ALA A 32 -10.48 8.26 16.43
CA ALA A 32 -11.73 7.66 15.94
C ALA A 32 -12.05 8.08 14.49
N ALA A 33 -11.88 9.36 14.17
CA ALA A 33 -12.09 9.87 12.83
C ALA A 33 -11.10 9.27 11.81
N MET A 34 -9.82 9.18 12.18
CA MET A 34 -8.79 8.53 11.34
C MET A 34 -9.09 7.06 11.09
N GLN A 35 -9.56 6.32 12.11
CA GLN A 35 -9.95 4.92 11.97
C GLN A 35 -11.15 4.74 11.02
N GLN A 36 -12.06 5.72 10.97
CA GLN A 36 -13.22 5.72 10.09
C GLN A 36 -12.92 6.32 8.70
N GLY A 37 -11.72 6.85 8.47
CA GLY A 37 -11.38 7.58 7.25
C GLY A 37 -12.08 8.94 7.12
N ASP A 38 -12.65 9.48 8.20
CA ASP A 38 -13.26 10.82 8.23
C ASP A 38 -12.16 11.89 8.40
N TYR A 39 -11.43 12.14 7.32
CA TYR A 39 -10.34 13.12 7.31
C TYR A 39 -10.83 14.56 7.56
N ALA A 40 -12.11 14.86 7.30
CA ALA A 40 -12.68 16.18 7.55
C ALA A 40 -12.82 16.43 9.05
N GLN A 41 -13.38 15.47 9.80
CA GLN A 41 -13.46 15.54 11.25
C GLN A 41 -12.07 15.48 11.90
N ALA A 42 -11.16 14.65 11.37
CA ALA A 42 -9.79 14.59 11.86
C ALA A 42 -9.06 15.95 11.70
N ALA A 43 -9.19 16.59 10.53
CA ALA A 43 -8.61 17.92 10.29
C ALA A 43 -9.14 18.97 11.28
N GLN A 44 -10.44 18.97 11.59
CA GLN A 44 -11.04 19.87 12.59
C GLN A 44 -10.44 19.67 13.98
N CYS A 45 -10.19 18.42 14.39
CA CYS A 45 -9.55 18.11 15.67
C CYS A 45 -8.11 18.66 15.71
N CYS A 46 -7.36 18.54 14.62
CA CYS A 46 -6.02 19.13 14.52
C CYS A 46 -6.07 20.66 14.59
N GLU A 47 -7.01 21.32 13.90
CA GLU A 47 -7.18 22.77 13.97
C GLU A 47 -7.49 23.26 15.39
N GLU A 48 -8.35 22.55 16.11
CA GLU A 48 -8.63 22.82 17.52
C GLU A 48 -7.36 22.75 18.38
N ALA A 49 -6.55 21.71 18.22
CA ALA A 49 -5.29 21.54 18.95
C ALA A 49 -4.26 22.62 18.59
N LEU A 50 -4.12 22.96 17.32
CA LEU A 50 -3.17 23.97 16.82
C LEU A 50 -3.50 25.40 17.27
N ARG A 51 -4.75 25.70 17.67
CA ARG A 51 -5.10 26.99 18.30
C ARG A 51 -4.40 27.19 19.65
N TYR A 52 -4.13 26.11 20.37
CA TYR A 52 -3.46 26.13 21.67
C TYR A 52 -1.97 25.82 21.55
N LEU A 53 -1.59 24.93 20.63
CA LEU A 53 -0.22 24.45 20.42
C LEU A 53 0.23 24.65 18.95
N PRO A 54 0.44 25.90 18.49
CA PRO A 54 0.61 26.22 17.06
C PRO A 54 1.90 25.71 16.39
N GLN A 55 2.83 25.17 17.18
CA GLN A 55 4.12 24.64 16.73
C GLN A 55 4.30 23.15 17.05
N GLN A 56 3.24 22.47 17.49
CA GLN A 56 3.30 21.03 17.78
C GLN A 56 3.46 20.26 16.45
N MET A 57 4.61 19.63 16.24
CA MET A 57 5.00 19.06 14.93
C MET A 57 4.25 17.79 14.55
N GLN A 58 3.90 16.93 15.51
CA GLN A 58 3.06 15.75 15.28
C GLN A 58 1.67 16.17 14.75
N VAL A 59 1.01 17.12 15.41
CA VAL A 59 -0.32 17.63 15.02
C VAL A 59 -0.24 18.38 13.67
N LEU A 60 0.85 19.10 13.39
CA LEU A 60 1.08 19.68 12.06
C LEU A 60 1.19 18.59 10.98
N SER A 61 1.87 17.49 11.29
CA SER A 61 2.02 16.35 10.36
C SER A 61 0.66 15.68 10.09
N ASP A 62 -0.10 15.43 11.15
CA ASP A 62 -1.44 14.84 11.09
C ASP A 62 -2.42 15.75 10.32
N TYR A 63 -2.36 17.05 10.57
CA TYR A 63 -3.18 18.03 9.85
C TYR A 63 -2.83 18.08 8.37
N ALA A 64 -1.54 18.09 8.02
CA ALA A 64 -1.09 18.10 6.64
C ALA A 64 -1.52 16.82 5.90
N LEU A 65 -1.49 15.67 6.57
CA LEU A 65 -2.00 14.40 6.04
C LEU A 65 -3.51 14.44 5.81
N CYS A 66 -4.29 14.97 6.77
CA CYS A 66 -5.74 15.10 6.59
C CYS A 66 -6.07 16.01 5.41
N LEU A 67 -5.38 17.15 5.28
CA LEU A 67 -5.54 18.07 4.15
C LEU A 67 -5.18 17.41 2.81
N LEU A 68 -4.11 16.60 2.78
CA LEU A 68 -3.71 15.82 1.62
C LEU A 68 -4.82 14.85 1.19
N ARG A 69 -5.36 14.07 2.13
CA ARG A 69 -6.46 13.12 1.87
C ARG A 69 -7.77 13.80 1.47
N LEU A 70 -7.98 15.05 1.87
CA LEU A 70 -9.11 15.90 1.44
C LEU A 70 -8.88 16.62 0.09
N GLY A 71 -7.76 16.36 -0.61
CA GLY A 71 -7.44 17.01 -1.88
C GLY A 71 -7.01 18.49 -1.75
N GLN A 72 -6.79 18.98 -0.52
CA GLN A 72 -6.35 20.36 -0.27
C GLN A 72 -4.82 20.49 -0.40
N TYR A 73 -4.28 20.07 -1.55
CA TYR A 73 -2.84 19.87 -1.78
C TYR A 73 -2.00 21.12 -1.49
N GLN A 74 -2.44 22.30 -1.94
CA GLN A 74 -1.71 23.55 -1.69
C GLN A 74 -1.60 23.91 -0.20
N LYS A 75 -2.64 23.62 0.59
CA LYS A 75 -2.59 23.86 2.05
C LYS A 75 -1.70 22.83 2.72
N SER A 76 -1.87 21.55 2.39
CA SER A 76 -1.04 20.46 2.89
C SER A 76 0.45 20.71 2.64
N TYR A 77 0.83 21.08 1.41
CA TYR A 77 2.18 21.43 1.03
C TYR A 77 2.76 22.56 1.88
N LYS A 78 2.02 23.64 2.13
CA LYS A 78 2.48 24.74 3.00
C LYS A 78 2.76 24.29 4.42
N ILE A 79 1.95 23.39 4.97
CA ILE A 79 2.17 22.85 6.32
C ILE A 79 3.40 21.93 6.35
N TYR A 80 3.55 21.02 5.38
CA TYR A 80 4.75 20.19 5.30
C TYR A 80 6.02 21.01 5.06
N GLN A 81 5.96 22.06 4.24
CA GLN A 81 7.08 22.99 4.07
C GLN A 81 7.43 23.70 5.39
N LYS A 82 6.44 24.08 6.21
CA LYS A 82 6.71 24.63 7.55
C LYS A 82 7.47 23.63 8.43
N ILE A 83 7.12 22.35 8.38
CA ILE A 83 7.86 21.27 9.08
C ILE A 83 9.29 21.18 8.52
N ALA A 84 9.44 21.13 7.19
CA ALA A 84 10.74 21.01 6.52
C ALA A 84 11.71 22.15 6.91
N HIS A 85 11.23 23.39 6.96
CA HIS A 85 12.02 24.57 7.30
C HIS A 85 12.24 24.78 8.81
N SER A 86 11.65 23.95 9.67
CA SER A 86 11.86 24.05 11.12
C SER A 86 13.26 23.58 11.54
N PRO A 87 13.82 24.11 12.64
CA PRO A 87 15.13 23.68 13.15
C PRO A 87 15.18 22.16 13.38
N PRO A 88 16.32 21.48 13.15
CA PRO A 88 16.41 20.01 13.23
C PRO A 88 15.87 19.41 14.55
N ALA A 89 16.19 20.03 15.69
CA ALA A 89 15.75 19.57 17.01
C ALA A 89 14.22 19.68 17.22
N VAL A 90 13.56 20.61 16.53
CA VAL A 90 12.09 20.73 16.57
C VAL A 90 11.49 19.78 15.55
N ARG A 91 12.05 19.73 14.34
CA ARG A 91 11.59 18.87 13.24
C ARG A 91 11.65 17.38 13.59
N SER A 92 12.58 16.95 14.46
CA SER A 92 12.65 15.56 14.95
C SER A 92 11.44 15.13 15.80
N THR A 93 10.55 16.06 16.18
CA THR A 93 9.30 15.76 16.89
C THR A 93 8.07 15.66 15.96
N ALA A 94 8.28 15.79 14.65
CA ALA A 94 7.25 15.54 13.64
C ALA A 94 6.96 14.04 13.50
N SER A 95 5.84 13.69 12.85
CA SER A 95 5.55 12.29 12.50
C SER A 95 6.69 11.69 11.70
N GLU A 96 7.10 10.45 11.99
CA GLU A 96 8.19 9.78 11.26
C GLU A 96 7.96 9.75 9.73
N THR A 97 6.70 9.83 9.28
CA THR A 97 6.28 9.80 7.87
C THR A 97 6.04 11.18 7.24
N TRP A 98 6.45 12.28 7.89
CA TRP A 98 6.18 13.62 7.36
C TRP A 98 6.83 13.86 5.99
N LEU A 99 7.98 13.24 5.70
CA LEU A 99 8.63 13.30 4.40
C LEU A 99 7.87 12.51 3.32
N ASP A 100 7.26 11.39 3.68
CA ASP A 100 6.42 10.62 2.75
C ASP A 100 5.22 11.47 2.31
N GLY A 101 4.53 12.10 3.27
CA GLY A 101 3.42 13.00 2.99
C GLY A 101 3.83 14.24 2.19
N LEU A 102 5.02 14.81 2.47
CA LEU A 102 5.55 15.93 1.68
C LEU A 102 5.89 15.50 0.24
N THR A 103 6.45 14.32 0.05
CA THR A 103 6.76 13.77 -1.27
C THR A 103 5.46 13.52 -2.05
N GLU A 104 4.46 12.92 -1.39
CA GLU A 104 3.16 12.63 -2.00
C GLU A 104 2.47 13.92 -2.47
N VAL A 105 2.40 14.95 -1.63
CA VAL A 105 1.77 16.22 -2.02
C VAL A 105 2.56 16.94 -3.13
N CYS A 106 3.89 16.79 -3.19
CA CYS A 106 4.67 17.32 -4.32
C CYS A 106 4.31 16.62 -5.63
N GLY A 107 4.04 15.31 -5.58
CA GLY A 107 3.54 14.54 -6.72
C GLY A 107 2.20 15.07 -7.24
N TRP A 108 1.24 15.24 -6.34
CA TRP A 108 -0.08 15.81 -6.69
C TRP A 108 -0.01 17.25 -7.22
N LEU A 109 1.01 18.02 -6.82
CA LEU A 109 1.25 19.38 -7.30
C LEU A 109 2.14 19.45 -8.55
N ASN A 110 2.50 18.29 -9.14
CA ASN A 110 3.38 18.18 -10.29
C ASN A 110 4.73 18.90 -10.09
N LYS A 111 5.41 18.61 -8.97
CA LYS A 111 6.71 19.18 -8.59
C LYS A 111 7.82 18.11 -8.64
N PRO A 112 8.27 17.68 -9.84
CA PRO A 112 9.15 16.51 -10.00
C PRO A 112 10.47 16.64 -9.23
N ASP A 113 11.11 17.80 -9.26
CA ASP A 113 12.38 18.02 -8.53
C ASP A 113 12.21 17.89 -7.00
N GLU A 114 11.05 18.30 -6.47
CA GLU A 114 10.74 18.18 -5.05
C GLU A 114 10.35 16.73 -4.70
N VAL A 115 9.66 16.02 -5.59
CA VAL A 115 9.40 14.57 -5.44
C VAL A 115 10.71 13.80 -5.31
N ALA A 116 11.64 14.01 -6.25
CA ALA A 116 12.94 13.35 -6.23
C ALA A 116 13.71 13.66 -4.95
N ARG A 117 13.80 14.95 -4.59
CA ARG A 117 14.53 15.39 -3.40
C ARG A 117 13.96 14.88 -2.08
N TYR A 118 12.64 15.03 -1.88
CA TYR A 118 12.01 14.65 -0.61
C TYR A 118 11.82 13.14 -0.49
N GLY A 119 11.53 12.46 -1.59
CA GLY A 119 11.40 11.00 -1.60
C GLY A 119 12.74 10.31 -1.34
N LEU A 120 13.83 10.78 -1.97
CA LEU A 120 15.18 10.31 -1.66
C LEU A 120 15.54 10.57 -0.19
N ALA A 121 15.23 11.76 0.33
CA ALA A 121 15.48 12.08 1.74
C ALA A 121 14.69 11.16 2.69
N SER A 122 13.44 10.81 2.36
CA SER A 122 12.63 9.87 3.15
C SER A 122 13.29 8.48 3.17
N LEU A 123 13.64 7.96 1.99
CA LEU A 123 14.27 6.65 1.83
C LEU A 123 15.63 6.59 2.54
N MET A 124 16.47 7.63 2.42
CA MET A 124 17.75 7.70 3.13
C MET A 124 17.60 7.72 4.65
N GLN A 125 16.58 8.42 5.19
CA GLN A 125 16.32 8.41 6.64
C GLN A 125 15.86 7.03 7.11
N SER A 126 14.99 6.39 6.34
CA SER A 126 14.55 5.03 6.62
C SER A 126 15.74 4.05 6.58
N ASP A 127 16.58 4.14 5.55
CA ASP A 127 17.75 3.28 5.39
C ASP A 127 18.76 3.45 6.52
N ALA A 128 19.04 4.69 6.93
CA ALA A 128 19.92 4.96 8.07
C ALA A 128 19.41 4.31 9.37
N ARG A 129 18.09 4.22 9.55
CA ARG A 129 17.46 3.59 10.71
C ARG A 129 17.51 2.06 10.67
N PHE A 130 17.26 1.47 9.50
CA PHE A 130 17.01 0.03 9.40
C PHE A 130 18.19 -0.77 8.81
N SER A 131 19.14 -0.14 8.12
CA SER A 131 20.27 -0.84 7.48
C SER A 131 21.20 -1.60 8.43
N GLN A 132 21.22 -1.24 9.71
CA GLN A 132 22.10 -1.83 10.73
C GLN A 132 21.46 -3.03 11.45
N GLY A 133 20.30 -3.51 10.99
CA GLY A 133 19.65 -4.71 11.54
C GLY A 133 20.47 -5.99 11.32
N GLN A 134 19.95 -7.10 11.83
CA GLN A 134 20.57 -8.41 11.65
C GLN A 134 20.65 -8.77 10.16
N ARG A 135 21.84 -9.21 9.74
CA ARG A 135 22.10 -9.64 8.37
C ARG A 135 22.26 -11.15 8.30
N VAL A 136 21.83 -11.71 7.17
CA VAL A 136 22.01 -13.12 6.85
C VAL A 136 23.08 -13.25 5.77
N ALA A 137 23.91 -14.29 5.86
CA ALA A 137 24.93 -14.55 4.85
C ALA A 137 24.30 -15.08 3.57
N PHE A 138 24.75 -14.59 2.42
CA PHE A 138 24.36 -15.14 1.13
C PHE A 138 24.96 -16.54 0.93
N PRO A 139 24.20 -17.51 0.41
CA PRO A 139 24.71 -18.86 0.15
C PRO A 139 25.84 -18.90 -0.88
N ALA A 140 25.86 -17.94 -1.80
CA ALA A 140 26.85 -17.80 -2.85
C ALA A 140 26.98 -16.32 -3.27
N PRO A 141 28.05 -15.93 -3.99
CA PRO A 141 28.23 -14.55 -4.46
C PRO A 141 27.11 -14.03 -5.36
N GLN A 142 26.46 -14.92 -6.11
CA GLN A 142 25.31 -14.65 -6.97
C GLN A 142 24.39 -15.88 -6.99
N PRO A 143 23.09 -15.74 -7.27
CA PRO A 143 22.18 -16.87 -7.39
C PRO A 143 22.49 -17.72 -8.64
N GLU A 144 22.16 -19.01 -8.59
CA GLU A 144 22.18 -19.89 -9.79
C GLU A 144 21.25 -19.32 -10.88
N PRO A 145 21.50 -19.50 -12.18
CA PRO A 145 20.61 -19.01 -13.23
C PRO A 145 19.15 -19.47 -13.07
N ALA A 146 18.19 -18.61 -13.43
CA ALA A 146 16.77 -18.98 -13.37
C ALA A 146 16.42 -20.04 -14.44
N ASP A 147 15.69 -21.07 -14.06
CA ASP A 147 15.18 -22.10 -14.97
C ASP A 147 13.67 -21.92 -15.18
N LEU A 148 13.31 -21.25 -16.29
CA LEU A 148 11.92 -21.03 -16.66
C LEU A 148 11.25 -22.27 -17.29
N THR A 149 11.99 -23.36 -17.50
CA THR A 149 11.42 -24.64 -17.95
C THR A 149 10.80 -25.45 -16.80
N GLN A 150 11.01 -25.01 -15.55
CA GLN A 150 10.46 -25.61 -14.33
C GLN A 150 9.49 -24.64 -13.62
N PRO A 151 8.24 -24.48 -14.09
CA PRO A 151 7.32 -23.47 -13.58
C PRO A 151 7.09 -23.48 -12.08
N HIS A 152 7.09 -24.67 -11.45
CA HIS A 152 6.89 -24.80 -10.01
C HIS A 152 8.03 -24.23 -9.16
N GLN A 153 9.19 -23.94 -9.76
CA GLN A 153 10.31 -23.28 -9.09
C GLN A 153 10.23 -21.75 -9.15
N ASN A 154 9.34 -21.16 -9.97
CA ASN A 154 9.21 -19.72 -10.15
C ASN A 154 7.79 -19.27 -9.78
N VAL A 155 7.64 -18.57 -8.66
CA VAL A 155 6.32 -18.31 -8.05
C VAL A 155 5.99 -16.83 -8.00
N ILE A 156 4.81 -16.45 -8.48
CA ILE A 156 4.18 -15.15 -8.23
C ILE A 156 3.25 -15.31 -7.02
N ALA A 157 3.64 -14.77 -5.86
CA ALA A 157 2.94 -14.95 -4.61
C ALA A 157 1.97 -13.80 -4.31
N PHE A 158 0.72 -14.16 -3.99
CA PHE A 158 -0.36 -13.24 -3.62
C PHE A 158 -1.03 -13.67 -2.31
N SER A 159 -1.50 -12.70 -1.54
CA SER A 159 -2.48 -12.93 -0.47
C SER A 159 -3.85 -12.46 -0.94
N LEU A 160 -4.91 -13.25 -0.72
CA LEU A 160 -6.29 -12.84 -0.96
C LEU A 160 -7.17 -13.19 0.25
N PHE A 161 -7.84 -12.18 0.78
CA PHE A 161 -8.77 -12.32 1.91
C PHE A 161 -9.87 -11.25 1.79
N GLY A 162 -11.01 -11.53 2.40
CA GLY A 162 -12.23 -10.73 2.31
C GLY A 162 -12.99 -10.90 1.00
N ASP A 163 -14.13 -10.23 0.93
CA ASP A 163 -15.14 -10.40 -0.12
C ASP A 163 -15.24 -9.21 -1.08
N GLN A 164 -14.27 -8.29 -1.07
CA GLN A 164 -14.36 -7.11 -1.92
C GLN A 164 -13.89 -7.41 -3.35
N PRO A 165 -14.70 -7.09 -4.39
CA PRO A 165 -14.36 -7.36 -5.78
C PRO A 165 -13.15 -6.58 -6.27
N ARG A 166 -12.84 -5.41 -5.69
CA ARG A 166 -11.58 -4.69 -5.96
C ARG A 166 -10.30 -5.53 -5.78
N TYR A 167 -10.33 -6.55 -4.90
CA TYR A 167 -9.22 -7.49 -4.74
C TYR A 167 -9.48 -8.78 -5.50
N CYS A 168 -10.69 -9.35 -5.36
CA CYS A 168 -11.02 -10.64 -5.98
C CYS A 168 -10.93 -10.60 -7.50
N GLU A 169 -11.59 -9.64 -8.14
CA GLU A 169 -11.64 -9.54 -9.60
C GLU A 169 -10.29 -9.09 -10.18
N THR A 170 -9.55 -8.25 -9.46
CA THR A 170 -8.20 -7.85 -9.87
C THR A 170 -7.23 -9.04 -9.84
N LEU A 171 -7.27 -9.87 -8.79
CA LEU A 171 -6.42 -11.06 -8.72
C LEU A 171 -6.80 -12.09 -9.79
N ILE A 172 -8.09 -12.29 -10.05
CA ILE A 172 -8.53 -13.15 -11.15
C ILE A 172 -7.95 -12.63 -12.47
N LYS A 173 -7.98 -11.30 -12.69
CA LYS A 173 -7.39 -10.72 -13.88
C LYS A 173 -5.88 -10.94 -13.97
N ASN A 174 -5.16 -10.86 -12.85
CA ASN A 174 -3.75 -11.19 -12.79
C ASN A 174 -3.46 -12.65 -13.16
N VAL A 175 -4.25 -13.58 -12.64
CA VAL A 175 -4.14 -15.01 -12.98
C VAL A 175 -4.37 -15.23 -14.47
N GLU A 176 -5.35 -14.56 -15.09
CA GLU A 176 -5.63 -14.67 -16.52
C GLU A 176 -4.44 -14.23 -17.39
N VAL A 177 -3.75 -13.14 -17.03
CA VAL A 177 -2.65 -12.58 -17.83
C VAL A 177 -1.27 -13.17 -17.49
N ALA A 178 -1.14 -13.85 -16.36
CA ALA A 178 0.16 -14.35 -15.88
C ALA A 178 0.88 -15.28 -16.87
N PRO A 179 0.23 -16.26 -17.55
CA PRO A 179 0.93 -17.13 -18.50
C PRO A 179 1.53 -16.39 -19.70
N GLU A 180 0.95 -15.26 -20.08
CA GLU A 180 1.42 -14.43 -21.19
C GLU A 180 2.60 -13.54 -20.75
N LEU A 181 2.48 -12.91 -19.58
CA LEU A 181 3.49 -11.97 -19.06
C LEU A 181 4.70 -12.67 -18.42
N TYR A 182 4.47 -13.84 -17.81
CA TYR A 182 5.44 -14.59 -17.03
C TYR A 182 5.46 -16.07 -17.44
N PRO A 183 5.86 -16.39 -18.69
CA PRO A 183 6.03 -17.78 -19.11
C PRO A 183 7.06 -18.47 -18.21
N GLY A 184 6.74 -19.68 -17.76
CA GLY A 184 7.59 -20.42 -16.83
C GLY A 184 7.40 -20.07 -15.35
N TRP A 185 6.30 -19.39 -15.00
CA TRP A 185 5.91 -19.09 -13.62
C TRP A 185 4.54 -19.68 -13.27
N VAL A 186 4.31 -19.91 -11.98
CA VAL A 186 2.99 -20.23 -11.43
C VAL A 186 2.54 -19.16 -10.46
N CYS A 187 1.25 -18.86 -10.43
CA CYS A 187 0.67 -18.01 -9.39
C CYS A 187 0.44 -18.86 -8.14
N ARG A 188 0.94 -18.43 -6.98
CA ARG A 188 0.58 -19.02 -5.69
C ARG A 188 -0.29 -18.03 -4.92
N ILE A 189 -1.47 -18.48 -4.54
CA ILE A 189 -2.47 -17.65 -3.88
C ILE A 189 -2.72 -18.23 -2.50
N TYR A 190 -2.35 -17.47 -1.48
CA TYR A 190 -2.67 -17.74 -0.08
C TYR A 190 -4.02 -17.09 0.22
N LEU A 191 -5.05 -17.89 0.51
CA LEU A 191 -6.43 -17.41 0.64
C LEU A 191 -7.22 -18.16 1.71
N ASP A 192 -8.29 -17.55 2.22
CA ASP A 192 -9.13 -18.10 3.29
C ASP A 192 -10.63 -18.16 2.92
N ASP A 193 -11.43 -18.66 3.86
CA ASP A 193 -12.88 -18.84 3.76
C ASP A 193 -13.69 -17.53 3.75
N SER A 194 -13.05 -16.39 3.98
CA SER A 194 -13.69 -15.08 3.80
C SER A 194 -13.79 -14.67 2.33
N VAL A 195 -13.04 -15.33 1.44
CA VAL A 195 -13.11 -15.15 -0.01
C VAL A 195 -14.31 -15.91 -0.59
N PRO A 196 -15.17 -15.29 -1.44
CA PRO A 196 -16.35 -15.95 -1.98
C PRO A 196 -16.05 -17.24 -2.77
N GLN A 197 -16.89 -18.27 -2.62
CA GLN A 197 -16.67 -19.58 -3.27
C GLN A 197 -16.53 -19.50 -4.80
N HIS A 198 -17.22 -18.57 -5.45
CA HIS A 198 -17.11 -18.41 -6.90
C HIS A 198 -15.71 -17.87 -7.32
N VAL A 199 -15.02 -17.16 -6.42
CA VAL A 199 -13.63 -16.71 -6.63
C VAL A 199 -12.70 -17.91 -6.50
N TRP A 200 -12.87 -18.74 -5.46
CA TRP A 200 -12.12 -20.00 -5.31
C TRP A 200 -12.22 -20.90 -6.54
N GLN A 201 -13.41 -20.98 -7.16
CA GLN A 201 -13.65 -21.74 -8.39
C GLN A 201 -12.97 -21.10 -9.61
N ARG A 202 -13.03 -19.77 -9.77
CA ARG A 202 -12.39 -19.07 -10.91
C ARG A 202 -10.87 -19.07 -10.84
N LEU A 203 -10.30 -19.19 -9.64
CA LEU A 203 -8.87 -19.33 -9.40
C LEU A 203 -8.37 -20.78 -9.58
N ASP A 204 -9.26 -21.75 -9.81
CA ASP A 204 -8.87 -23.14 -10.08
C ASP A 204 -8.38 -23.29 -11.52
N GLN A 205 -7.13 -22.89 -11.77
CA GLN A 205 -6.49 -22.91 -13.08
C GLN A 205 -5.19 -23.70 -13.08
N PRO A 206 -4.74 -24.27 -14.23
CA PRO A 206 -3.57 -25.14 -14.29
C PRO A 206 -2.26 -24.50 -13.79
N HIS A 207 -2.11 -23.18 -13.95
CA HIS A 207 -0.94 -22.41 -13.52
C HIS A 207 -1.10 -21.76 -12.14
N VAL A 208 -2.08 -22.19 -11.35
CA VAL A 208 -2.35 -21.66 -10.01
C VAL A 208 -2.16 -22.73 -8.94
N GLN A 209 -1.45 -22.36 -7.87
CA GLN A 209 -1.37 -23.10 -6.62
C GLN A 209 -2.15 -22.36 -5.54
N ARG A 210 -3.21 -22.97 -5.02
CA ARG A 210 -3.99 -22.42 -3.90
C ARG A 210 -3.46 -22.97 -2.58
N VAL A 211 -3.26 -22.09 -1.60
CA VAL A 211 -2.87 -22.44 -0.24
C VAL A 211 -3.98 -21.97 0.69
N ASP A 212 -4.69 -22.91 1.29
CA ASP A 212 -5.80 -22.61 2.19
C ASP A 212 -5.28 -22.16 3.56
N MET A 213 -5.56 -20.89 3.88
CA MET A 213 -5.18 -20.20 5.11
C MET A 213 -6.35 -20.09 6.10
N SER A 214 -7.49 -20.75 5.84
CA SER A 214 -8.71 -20.64 6.67
C SER A 214 -8.49 -21.03 8.14
N HIS A 215 -7.48 -21.86 8.41
CA HIS A 215 -7.11 -22.30 9.75
C HIS A 215 -5.94 -21.52 10.38
N GLU A 216 -5.31 -20.61 9.64
CA GLU A 216 -4.28 -19.72 10.16
C GLU A 216 -4.92 -18.53 10.91
N LYS A 217 -4.52 -18.30 12.16
CA LYS A 217 -5.17 -17.31 13.07
C LYS A 217 -4.21 -16.33 13.72
N THR A 218 -2.93 -16.45 13.44
CA THR A 218 -1.85 -15.73 14.12
C THR A 218 -1.01 -14.88 13.17
N LEU A 219 -0.91 -15.28 11.90
CA LEU A 219 -0.33 -14.44 10.85
C LEU A 219 -1.41 -13.55 10.24
N PHE A 220 -1.13 -12.26 10.15
CA PHE A 220 -2.00 -11.35 9.41
C PHE A 220 -2.01 -11.70 7.92
N PRO A 221 -3.17 -11.60 7.24
CA PRO A 221 -3.28 -11.97 5.83
C PRO A 221 -2.32 -11.26 4.87
N THR A 222 -1.94 -10.02 5.18
CA THR A 222 -0.96 -9.25 4.41
C THR A 222 0.43 -9.89 4.38
N LEU A 223 0.75 -10.79 5.32
CA LEU A 223 2.04 -11.47 5.41
C LEU A 223 2.09 -12.82 4.71
N TRP A 224 0.94 -13.46 4.40
CA TRP A 224 0.92 -14.84 3.90
C TRP A 224 1.74 -15.05 2.62
N ARG A 225 1.70 -14.07 1.70
CA ARG A 225 2.51 -14.10 0.47
C ARG A 225 4.02 -14.18 0.69
N PHE A 226 4.53 -13.89 1.90
CA PHE A 226 5.94 -14.05 2.24
C PHE A 226 6.32 -15.50 2.62
N LEU A 227 5.35 -16.37 2.89
CA LEU A 227 5.58 -17.79 3.17
C LEU A 227 6.21 -18.53 1.98
N VAL A 228 6.14 -17.95 0.78
CA VAL A 228 6.82 -18.48 -0.41
C VAL A 228 8.34 -18.62 -0.22
N MET A 229 8.93 -17.81 0.67
CA MET A 229 10.37 -17.85 0.93
C MET A 229 10.82 -19.12 1.66
N ASP A 230 9.94 -19.72 2.47
CA ASP A 230 10.24 -20.93 3.23
C ASP A 230 10.05 -22.22 2.41
N ASP A 231 9.48 -22.14 1.20
CA ASP A 231 9.27 -23.31 0.35
C ASP A 231 10.59 -23.73 -0.36
N PRO A 232 11.17 -24.90 -0.03
CA PRO A 232 12.42 -25.36 -0.63
C PRO A 232 12.31 -25.75 -2.10
N GLY A 233 11.08 -25.96 -2.60
CA GLY A 233 10.80 -26.22 -4.01
C GLY A 233 10.86 -24.97 -4.88
N VAL A 234 10.77 -23.78 -4.27
CA VAL A 234 10.85 -22.50 -4.97
C VAL A 234 12.31 -22.08 -5.12
N LYS A 235 12.69 -21.56 -6.29
CA LYS A 235 14.00 -20.98 -6.59
C LYS A 235 13.92 -19.48 -6.85
N ARG A 236 12.81 -19.03 -7.43
CA ARG A 236 12.50 -17.62 -7.66
C ARG A 236 11.10 -17.31 -7.18
N PHE A 237 10.95 -16.18 -6.51
CA PHE A 237 9.64 -15.66 -6.17
C PHE A 237 9.56 -14.17 -6.46
N ILE A 238 8.38 -13.73 -6.84
CA ILE A 238 7.99 -12.31 -6.81
C ILE A 238 6.73 -12.20 -5.96
N VAL A 239 6.64 -11.11 -5.20
CA VAL A 239 5.53 -10.86 -4.28
C VAL A 239 4.71 -9.69 -4.80
N ARG A 240 3.39 -9.87 -4.90
CA ARG A 240 2.48 -8.89 -5.48
C ARG A 240 1.23 -8.69 -4.63
N ASP A 241 0.75 -7.46 -4.60
CA ASP A 241 -0.54 -7.12 -4.01
C ASP A 241 -1.68 -7.54 -4.96
N ALA A 242 -2.78 -8.05 -4.39
CA ALA A 242 -3.90 -8.56 -5.19
C ALA A 242 -4.62 -7.47 -6.00
N ASP A 243 -4.56 -6.20 -5.59
CA ASP A 243 -5.13 -5.07 -6.31
C ASP A 243 -4.17 -4.37 -7.28
N SER A 244 -2.96 -4.89 -7.47
CA SER A 244 -1.98 -4.36 -8.43
C SER A 244 -1.91 -5.25 -9.67
N LEU A 245 -2.26 -4.71 -10.84
CA LEU A 245 -2.27 -5.48 -12.08
C LEU A 245 -0.84 -5.76 -12.58
N LEU A 246 -0.60 -7.01 -12.98
CA LEU A 246 0.63 -7.43 -13.66
C LEU A 246 0.75 -6.75 -15.02
N SER A 247 1.94 -6.35 -15.45
CA SER A 247 2.10 -5.62 -16.72
C SER A 247 3.40 -5.93 -17.47
N GLU A 248 3.44 -5.53 -18.74
CA GLU A 248 4.60 -5.64 -19.62
C GLU A 248 5.83 -4.93 -19.01
N ARG A 249 5.63 -3.79 -18.36
CA ARG A 249 6.70 -2.99 -17.75
C ARG A 249 7.38 -3.72 -16.60
N GLU A 250 6.60 -4.33 -15.70
CA GLU A 250 7.21 -5.10 -14.61
C GLU A 250 7.74 -6.46 -15.07
N ALA A 251 7.13 -7.11 -16.06
CA ALA A 251 7.67 -8.35 -16.63
C ALA A 251 9.08 -8.13 -17.23
N ALA A 252 9.30 -6.98 -17.89
CA ALA A 252 10.61 -6.59 -18.38
C ALA A 252 11.61 -6.33 -17.25
N ALA A 253 11.19 -5.66 -16.16
CA ALA A 253 12.03 -5.44 -14.97
C ALA A 253 12.41 -6.75 -14.27
N VAL A 254 11.45 -7.66 -14.09
CA VAL A 254 11.72 -9.00 -13.55
C VAL A 254 12.68 -9.76 -14.45
N SER A 255 12.51 -9.71 -15.77
CA SER A 255 13.44 -10.35 -16.71
C SER A 255 14.87 -9.78 -16.61
N ALA A 256 15.01 -8.46 -16.46
CA ALA A 256 16.29 -7.82 -16.23
C ALA A 256 16.95 -8.27 -14.92
N TRP A 257 16.16 -8.45 -13.86
CA TRP A 257 16.65 -9.01 -12.61
C TRP A 257 17.10 -10.47 -12.74
N LEU A 258 16.32 -11.33 -13.39
CA LEU A 258 16.69 -12.74 -13.58
C LEU A 258 18.02 -12.90 -14.34
N ALA A 259 18.37 -11.94 -15.20
CA ALA A 259 19.62 -11.88 -15.95
C ALA A 259 20.77 -11.19 -15.19
N SER A 260 20.53 -10.73 -13.96
CA SER A 260 21.48 -9.99 -13.14
C SER A 260 22.12 -10.88 -12.06
N PRO A 261 23.24 -10.48 -11.43
CA PRO A 261 23.86 -11.23 -10.34
C PRO A 261 23.18 -11.00 -8.98
N TYR A 262 22.06 -10.26 -8.93
CA TYR A 262 21.43 -9.83 -7.68
C TYR A 262 20.47 -10.87 -7.12
N TRP A 263 20.53 -11.10 -5.81
CA TRP A 263 19.64 -12.03 -5.10
C TRP A 263 18.19 -11.54 -5.04
N PHE A 264 17.99 -10.22 -5.03
CA PHE A 264 16.69 -9.59 -4.86
C PHE A 264 16.38 -8.57 -5.95
N HIS A 265 15.09 -8.29 -6.10
CA HIS A 265 14.55 -7.30 -7.02
C HIS A 265 13.55 -6.41 -6.29
N HIS A 266 13.57 -5.12 -6.62
CA HIS A 266 12.59 -4.16 -6.12
C HIS A 266 12.30 -3.08 -7.16
N MET A 267 11.08 -2.55 -7.13
CA MET A 267 10.60 -1.55 -8.08
C MET A 267 9.89 -0.39 -7.36
N ARG A 268 10.04 0.84 -7.87
CA ARG A 268 9.26 2.03 -7.51
C ARG A 268 8.81 2.74 -8.78
N ASP A 269 7.51 3.00 -8.90
CA ASP A 269 6.94 3.59 -10.11
C ASP A 269 5.97 4.76 -9.85
N TYR A 270 5.90 5.22 -8.59
CA TYR A 270 4.98 6.30 -8.23
C TYR A 270 5.52 7.16 -7.10
N PHE A 271 5.09 8.42 -7.04
CA PHE A 271 5.65 9.40 -6.10
C PHE A 271 5.34 9.10 -4.64
N SER A 272 4.37 8.21 -4.34
CA SER A 272 4.10 7.73 -2.98
C SER A 272 4.88 6.47 -2.60
N HIS A 273 5.71 5.93 -3.49
CA HIS A 273 6.46 4.68 -3.27
C HIS A 273 7.75 4.93 -2.46
N THR A 274 7.65 5.62 -1.33
CA THR A 274 8.77 6.06 -0.48
C THR A 274 9.15 5.05 0.62
N GLU A 275 8.85 3.77 0.40
CA GLU A 275 9.16 2.67 1.32
C GLU A 275 10.44 1.95 0.89
N LEU A 276 11.25 1.44 1.84
CA LEU A 276 12.52 0.73 1.53
C LEU A 276 12.29 -0.55 0.70
N LEU A 277 11.24 -1.29 1.04
CA LEU A 277 10.74 -2.45 0.31
C LEU A 277 9.21 -2.34 0.32
N LEU A 278 8.61 -2.15 -0.86
CA LEU A 278 7.16 -2.13 -1.03
C LEU A 278 6.65 -3.57 -1.00
N ALA A 279 5.67 -3.86 -0.14
CA ALA A 279 5.28 -5.23 0.18
C ALA A 279 4.76 -6.04 -1.02
N GLY A 280 4.23 -5.37 -2.05
CA GLY A 280 3.78 -5.98 -3.31
C GLY A 280 4.62 -5.65 -4.54
N MET A 281 5.86 -5.16 -4.42
CA MET A 281 6.69 -4.78 -5.59
C MET A 281 8.14 -5.26 -5.49
N TRP A 282 8.34 -6.47 -4.99
CA TRP A 282 9.67 -7.04 -4.81
C TRP A 282 9.71 -8.54 -5.15
N GLY A 283 10.90 -9.12 -5.16
CA GLY A 283 11.12 -10.54 -5.37
C GLY A 283 12.51 -10.96 -4.92
N GLY A 284 12.75 -12.26 -4.89
CA GLY A 284 14.00 -12.83 -4.41
C GLY A 284 14.25 -14.25 -4.88
N CYS A 285 15.46 -14.71 -4.60
CA CYS A 285 15.83 -16.11 -4.76
C CYS A 285 15.72 -16.83 -3.41
N HIS A 286 15.31 -18.11 -3.45
CA HIS A 286 15.27 -18.95 -2.26
C HIS A 286 16.68 -19.20 -1.70
N GLY A 287 16.77 -19.49 -0.40
CA GLY A 287 18.00 -19.91 0.27
C GLY A 287 18.73 -18.81 1.06
N VAL A 288 18.31 -17.55 0.98
CA VAL A 288 18.88 -16.46 1.80
C VAL A 288 18.17 -16.36 3.14
N PHE A 289 16.84 -16.38 3.14
CA PHE A 289 16.03 -16.34 4.36
C PHE A 289 15.43 -17.72 4.63
N HIS A 290 15.35 -18.08 5.91
CA HIS A 290 14.79 -19.34 6.40
C HIS A 290 13.99 -19.08 7.67
N ASN A 291 12.98 -19.93 7.93
CA ASN A 291 12.07 -19.80 9.08
C ASN A 291 11.39 -18.44 9.11
N VAL A 292 11.05 -17.90 7.94
CA VAL A 292 10.39 -16.61 7.78
C VAL A 292 9.04 -16.62 8.49
N GLU A 293 8.31 -17.73 8.42
CA GLU A 293 7.06 -17.91 9.16
C GLU A 293 7.22 -17.59 10.65
N GLN A 294 8.23 -18.19 11.29
CA GLN A 294 8.51 -17.94 12.70
C GLN A 294 8.98 -16.49 12.94
N ALA A 295 9.83 -15.95 12.08
CA ALA A 295 10.27 -14.56 12.17
C ALA A 295 9.09 -13.57 12.10
N MET A 296 8.07 -13.85 11.27
CA MET A 296 6.84 -13.06 11.20
C MET A 296 6.02 -13.19 12.50
N ARG A 297 5.87 -14.41 13.05
CA ARG A 297 5.18 -14.63 14.33
C ARG A 297 5.86 -13.86 15.47
N ASP A 298 7.18 -13.92 15.54
CA ASP A 298 7.98 -13.22 16.54
C ASP A 298 7.86 -11.70 16.39
N PHE A 299 7.86 -11.21 15.14
CA PHE A 299 7.67 -9.79 14.84
C PHE A 299 6.29 -9.30 15.30
N ILE A 300 5.22 -10.02 14.95
CA ILE A 300 3.84 -9.67 15.31
C ILE A 300 3.67 -9.58 16.83
N ALA A 301 4.26 -10.51 17.60
CA ALA A 301 4.17 -10.53 19.05
C ALA A 301 4.69 -9.23 19.71
N HIS A 302 5.65 -8.56 19.09
CA HIS A 302 6.29 -7.33 19.60
C HIS A 302 5.79 -6.06 18.90
N TYR A 303 5.16 -6.18 17.73
CA TYR A 303 4.66 -5.05 16.98
C TYR A 303 3.50 -4.36 17.73
N ARG A 304 3.50 -3.03 17.74
CA ARG A 304 2.47 -2.18 18.38
C ARG A 304 1.87 -1.15 17.41
N GLY A 305 2.24 -1.22 16.12
CA GLY A 305 1.70 -0.35 15.09
C GLY A 305 0.39 -0.87 14.51
N SER A 306 -0.03 -0.27 13.39
CA SER A 306 -1.25 -0.69 12.69
C SER A 306 -1.03 -2.00 11.93
N GLU A 307 -1.96 -2.95 12.08
CA GLU A 307 -1.97 -4.21 11.35
C GLU A 307 -1.75 -4.02 9.83
N ARG A 308 -2.35 -2.97 9.26
CA ARG A 308 -2.26 -2.60 7.84
C ARG A 308 -0.83 -2.42 7.34
N PHE A 309 0.08 -1.93 8.19
CA PHE A 309 1.46 -1.62 7.81
C PHE A 309 2.46 -2.66 8.30
N THR A 310 1.98 -3.77 8.88
CA THR A 310 2.83 -4.80 9.47
C THR A 310 3.76 -5.43 8.44
N ASP A 311 3.28 -5.65 7.22
CA ASP A 311 4.07 -6.26 6.14
C ASP A 311 5.27 -5.38 5.76
N GLN A 312 5.06 -4.11 5.44
CA GLN A 312 6.16 -3.19 5.10
C GLN A 312 7.11 -2.98 6.28
N TYR A 313 6.61 -2.90 7.51
CA TYR A 313 7.47 -2.78 8.69
C TYR A 313 8.29 -4.04 8.94
N PHE A 314 7.71 -5.22 8.77
CA PHE A 314 8.45 -6.48 8.83
C PHE A 314 9.56 -6.50 7.78
N LEU A 315 9.27 -6.13 6.52
CA LEU A 315 10.29 -6.07 5.47
C LEU A 315 11.43 -5.11 5.82
N LYS A 316 11.13 -3.92 6.36
CA LYS A 316 12.14 -2.94 6.79
C LYS A 316 13.04 -3.48 7.90
N VAL A 317 12.46 -4.15 8.89
CA VAL A 317 13.22 -4.57 10.08
C VAL A 317 13.96 -5.89 9.84
N ALA A 318 13.29 -6.88 9.25
CA ALA A 318 13.80 -8.24 9.15
C ALA A 318 14.57 -8.51 7.85
N LEU A 319 14.17 -7.89 6.73
CA LEU A 319 14.70 -8.24 5.41
C LEU A 319 15.67 -7.19 4.87
N TRP A 320 15.33 -5.91 4.96
CA TRP A 320 16.10 -4.81 4.36
C TRP A 320 17.61 -4.82 4.67
N PRO A 321 18.07 -5.10 5.92
CA PRO A 321 19.51 -5.14 6.21
C PRO A 321 20.29 -6.09 5.29
N THR A 322 19.68 -7.22 4.91
CA THR A 322 20.28 -8.22 4.00
C THR A 322 19.95 -7.90 2.55
N VAL A 323 18.69 -7.59 2.24
CA VAL A 323 18.24 -7.34 0.85
C VAL A 323 19.05 -6.22 0.19
N ARG A 324 19.34 -5.14 0.92
CA ARG A 324 20.11 -4.01 0.39
C ARG A 324 21.52 -4.37 -0.06
N GLU A 325 22.09 -5.50 0.38
CA GLU A 325 23.44 -5.90 -0.01
C GLU A 325 23.48 -6.56 -1.41
N SER A 326 22.34 -7.04 -1.93
CA SER A 326 22.26 -7.66 -3.26
C SER A 326 20.87 -7.49 -3.88
N VAL A 327 20.59 -6.28 -4.38
CA VAL A 327 19.30 -5.94 -4.98
C VAL A 327 19.46 -5.18 -6.30
N LEU A 328 18.69 -5.58 -7.31
CA LEU A 328 18.41 -4.75 -8.47
C LEU A 328 17.19 -3.88 -8.18
N ASN A 329 17.37 -2.56 -8.17
CA ASN A 329 16.27 -1.60 -7.99
C ASN A 329 15.94 -0.94 -9.33
N HIS A 330 14.66 -0.92 -9.72
CA HIS A 330 14.16 -0.03 -10.77
C HIS A 330 13.40 1.14 -10.15
N ASP A 331 13.93 2.34 -10.30
CA ASP A 331 13.39 3.57 -9.72
C ASP A 331 13.94 4.80 -10.46
N GLU A 332 13.06 5.47 -11.19
CA GLU A 332 13.37 6.71 -11.93
C GLU A 332 12.95 7.97 -11.17
N LEU A 333 12.26 7.85 -10.04
CA LEU A 333 11.70 8.98 -9.30
C LEU A 333 12.66 9.46 -8.23
N PHE A 334 13.22 8.55 -7.43
CA PHE A 334 14.02 8.89 -6.26
C PHE A 334 15.49 8.56 -6.41
N HIS A 335 15.83 7.70 -7.38
CA HIS A 335 17.21 7.23 -7.63
C HIS A 335 17.89 6.66 -6.38
N PHE A 336 17.10 6.05 -5.49
CA PHE A 336 17.59 5.54 -4.21
C PHE A 336 18.35 4.21 -4.39
N HIS A 337 19.46 4.05 -3.65
CA HIS A 337 20.21 2.79 -3.55
C HIS A 337 20.61 2.17 -4.91
N GLN A 338 21.36 2.95 -5.71
CA GLN A 338 21.90 2.55 -7.03
C GLN A 338 20.82 2.10 -8.03
N ALA A 339 19.62 2.68 -7.91
CA ALA A 339 18.51 2.41 -8.81
C ALA A 339 18.88 2.57 -10.30
N ARG A 340 18.28 1.70 -11.11
CA ARG A 340 18.39 1.69 -12.56
C ARG A 340 17.09 2.23 -13.17
N PRO A 341 17.16 2.81 -14.38
CA PRO A 341 15.97 3.07 -15.18
C PRO A 341 15.17 1.80 -15.45
N TRP A 342 13.91 1.96 -15.84
CA TRP A 342 13.10 0.82 -16.27
C TRP A 342 13.63 0.28 -17.61
N PRO A 343 13.68 -1.05 -17.80
CA PRO A 343 14.07 -1.62 -19.09
C PRO A 343 13.01 -1.35 -20.16
N ALA A 344 13.41 -1.43 -21.43
CA ALA A 344 12.48 -1.34 -22.55
C ALA A 344 11.44 -2.47 -22.47
N HIS A 345 10.19 -2.15 -22.78
CA HIS A 345 9.06 -3.07 -22.72
C HIS A 345 8.05 -2.80 -23.83
N ALA A 346 7.21 -3.79 -24.13
CA ALA A 346 6.04 -3.59 -24.99
C ALA A 346 5.04 -2.62 -24.33
N PRO A 347 4.18 -1.92 -25.10
CA PRO A 347 3.19 -1.02 -24.52
C PRO A 347 2.36 -1.70 -23.44
N VAL A 348 2.15 -1.00 -22.32
CA VAL A 348 1.35 -1.53 -21.21
C VAL A 348 -0.09 -1.73 -21.66
N ARG A 349 -0.69 -2.88 -21.37
CA ARG A 349 -2.08 -3.17 -21.77
C ARG A 349 -3.14 -2.35 -21.03
N TRP A 350 -2.84 -1.91 -19.82
CA TRP A 350 -3.76 -1.17 -18.94
C TRP A 350 -3.77 0.33 -19.29
N GLN A 351 -4.70 0.71 -20.16
CA GLN A 351 -4.78 2.06 -20.72
C GLN A 351 -5.59 3.01 -19.82
N THR A 352 -5.11 3.26 -18.61
CA THR A 352 -5.70 4.23 -17.68
C THR A 352 -4.66 5.27 -17.25
N PRO A 353 -5.00 6.58 -17.18
CA PRO A 353 -4.06 7.63 -16.76
C PRO A 353 -3.46 7.43 -15.37
N GLN A 354 -4.12 6.62 -14.53
CA GLN A 354 -3.68 6.31 -13.18
C GLN A 354 -2.71 5.13 -13.12
N PHE A 355 -2.47 4.42 -14.24
CA PHE A 355 -1.65 3.22 -14.23
C PHE A 355 -0.18 3.53 -13.94
N HIS A 356 0.38 2.76 -13.03
CA HIS A 356 1.80 2.60 -12.78
C HIS A 356 2.00 1.20 -12.17
N VAL A 357 3.21 0.65 -12.20
CA VAL A 357 3.45 -0.64 -11.54
C VAL A 357 3.17 -0.49 -10.04
N GLY A 358 2.31 -1.36 -9.49
CA GLY A 358 1.86 -1.27 -8.10
C GLY A 358 0.64 -0.36 -7.86
N SER A 359 0.03 0.19 -8.92
CA SER A 359 -1.18 1.00 -8.78
C SER A 359 -2.36 0.14 -8.35
N ASN A 360 -3.11 0.60 -7.35
CA ASN A 360 -4.39 0.01 -6.96
C ASN A 360 -5.39 0.11 -8.12
N ALA A 361 -5.73 -0.99 -8.78
CA ALA A 361 -6.70 -1.06 -9.87
C ALA A 361 -8.15 -0.84 -9.39
N GLY A 362 -8.42 -1.11 -8.11
CA GLY A 362 -9.70 -0.99 -7.42
C GLY A 362 -10.06 0.42 -6.95
N PHE A 363 -9.63 1.46 -7.67
CA PHE A 363 -9.80 2.86 -7.25
C PHE A 363 -11.21 3.43 -7.51
N ALA A 364 -12.03 2.73 -8.28
CA ALA A 364 -13.38 3.17 -8.64
C ALA A 364 -14.45 2.38 -7.86
N SER A 365 -15.71 2.77 -8.00
CA SER A 365 -16.83 2.10 -7.32
C SER A 365 -18.08 2.14 -8.17
N MET A 366 -18.90 1.10 -8.03
CA MET A 366 -20.29 1.10 -8.49
C MET A 366 -21.18 1.52 -7.32
N THR A 367 -22.23 2.27 -7.62
CA THR A 367 -23.23 2.69 -6.62
C THR A 367 -24.64 2.55 -7.15
N GLY A 368 -25.60 2.51 -6.23
CA GLY A 368 -27.01 2.53 -6.57
C GLY A 368 -27.88 2.63 -5.32
N LYS A 369 -29.19 2.78 -5.52
CA LYS A 369 -30.15 2.80 -4.42
C LYS A 369 -30.15 1.47 -3.68
N ALA A 370 -30.05 1.50 -2.36
CA ALA A 370 -30.18 0.32 -1.51
C ALA A 370 -31.65 0.00 -1.23
N SER A 371 -31.97 -1.29 -1.16
CA SER A 371 -33.26 -1.80 -0.66
C SER A 371 -33.20 -2.20 0.81
N VAL A 372 -31.99 -2.22 1.39
CA VAL A 372 -31.72 -2.59 2.78
C VAL A 372 -31.33 -1.35 3.62
N ALA A 373 -31.35 -1.50 4.95
CA ALA A 373 -31.08 -0.40 5.87
C ALA A 373 -29.63 0.09 5.83
N ASP A 374 -29.42 1.36 6.19
CA ASP A 374 -28.07 1.93 6.36
C ASP A 374 -27.24 1.13 7.37
N GLY A 375 -25.96 0.95 7.06
CA GLY A 375 -25.04 0.13 7.86
C GLY A 375 -25.14 -1.38 7.62
N SER A 376 -26.09 -1.84 6.79
CA SER A 376 -26.17 -3.23 6.35
C SER A 376 -25.43 -3.47 5.02
N ARG A 377 -25.45 -4.73 4.55
CA ARG A 377 -24.82 -5.13 3.29
C ARG A 377 -25.88 -5.51 2.25
N GLN A 378 -25.88 -4.80 1.12
CA GLN A 378 -26.73 -5.07 -0.05
C GLN A 378 -26.11 -6.19 -0.88
N ARG A 379 -26.86 -7.24 -1.20
CA ARG A 379 -26.41 -8.23 -2.18
C ARG A 379 -26.51 -7.63 -3.58
N VAL A 380 -25.43 -7.71 -4.35
CA VAL A 380 -25.33 -7.16 -5.71
C VAL A 380 -24.89 -8.27 -6.65
N ALA A 381 -25.67 -8.49 -7.71
CA ALA A 381 -25.34 -9.37 -8.81
C ALA A 381 -24.54 -8.59 -9.86
N ILE A 382 -23.44 -9.19 -10.32
CA ILE A 382 -22.62 -8.69 -11.44
C ILE A 382 -22.69 -9.76 -12.54
N THR A 383 -23.22 -9.40 -13.71
CA THR A 383 -23.39 -10.31 -14.83
C THR A 383 -22.52 -9.87 -16.00
N ALA A 384 -21.69 -10.78 -16.50
CA ALA A 384 -20.87 -10.60 -17.70
C ALA A 384 -21.14 -11.77 -18.65
N GLY A 385 -21.76 -11.50 -19.80
CA GLY A 385 -22.23 -12.55 -20.70
C GLY A 385 -23.23 -13.48 -20.00
N GLU A 386 -22.93 -14.77 -19.96
CA GLU A 386 -23.77 -15.80 -19.31
C GLU A 386 -23.40 -16.05 -17.84
N THR A 387 -22.37 -15.38 -17.32
CA THR A 387 -21.89 -15.62 -15.96
C THR A 387 -22.39 -14.53 -15.01
N THR A 388 -22.97 -14.94 -13.89
CA THR A 388 -23.38 -14.03 -12.80
C THR A 388 -22.66 -14.37 -11.51
N TRP A 389 -22.03 -13.36 -10.90
CA TRP A 389 -21.42 -13.45 -9.57
C TRP A 389 -22.14 -12.55 -8.58
N HIS A 390 -21.94 -12.81 -7.29
CA HIS A 390 -22.62 -12.07 -6.23
C HIS A 390 -21.62 -11.55 -5.21
N TYR A 391 -21.73 -10.27 -4.90
CA TYR A 391 -20.93 -9.60 -3.88
C TYR A 391 -21.83 -8.89 -2.88
N LEU A 392 -21.24 -8.53 -1.74
CA LEU A 392 -21.91 -7.76 -0.69
C LEU A 392 -21.37 -6.32 -0.68
N ALA A 393 -22.23 -5.36 -1.01
CA ALA A 393 -21.91 -3.93 -1.03
C ALA A 393 -22.31 -3.26 0.29
N GLN A 394 -21.51 -2.32 0.79
CA GLN A 394 -21.80 -1.59 2.02
C GLN A 394 -22.87 -0.51 1.76
N VAL A 395 -23.84 -0.36 2.66
CA VAL A 395 -24.90 0.65 2.52
C VAL A 395 -24.66 1.84 3.44
N LYS A 396 -24.67 3.04 2.85
CA LYS A 396 -24.52 4.31 3.57
C LYS A 396 -25.40 5.38 2.90
N GLN A 397 -26.20 6.09 3.69
CA GLN A 397 -27.06 7.18 3.21
C GLN A 397 -28.06 6.74 2.12
N GLY A 398 -28.60 5.53 2.23
CA GLY A 398 -29.57 4.97 1.30
C GLY A 398 -28.97 4.47 -0.02
N GLU A 399 -27.64 4.49 -0.16
CA GLU A 399 -26.93 4.01 -1.34
C GLU A 399 -26.00 2.87 -0.96
N TRP A 400 -25.92 1.85 -1.82
CA TRP A 400 -24.87 0.83 -1.74
C TRP A 400 -23.63 1.32 -2.49
N LEU A 401 -22.45 0.97 -1.95
CA LEU A 401 -21.14 1.25 -2.53
C LEU A 401 -20.37 -0.07 -2.67
N LEU A 402 -19.94 -0.37 -3.90
CA LEU A 402 -19.12 -1.54 -4.20
C LEU A 402 -17.82 -1.10 -4.88
N PRO A 403 -16.68 -1.10 -4.17
CA PRO A 403 -15.38 -0.82 -4.78
C PRO A 403 -15.01 -1.86 -5.83
N MET A 404 -14.66 -1.41 -7.04
CA MET A 404 -14.49 -2.25 -8.22
C MET A 404 -13.21 -1.88 -8.98
N PRO A 405 -12.57 -2.84 -9.67
CA PRO A 405 -11.48 -2.51 -10.56
C PRO A 405 -11.94 -1.68 -11.75
N PHE A 406 -11.10 -0.78 -12.22
CA PHE A 406 -11.42 0.14 -13.32
C PHE A 406 -11.91 -0.57 -14.58
N PHE A 407 -11.32 -1.72 -14.92
CA PHE A 407 -11.71 -2.46 -16.13
C PHE A 407 -13.16 -2.96 -16.05
N LEU A 408 -13.66 -3.37 -14.89
CA LEU A 408 -15.08 -3.76 -14.76
C LEU A 408 -16.02 -2.54 -14.76
N ILE A 409 -15.54 -1.38 -14.30
CA ILE A 409 -16.28 -0.12 -14.45
C ILE A 409 -16.41 0.25 -15.92
N GLU A 410 -15.34 0.14 -16.69
CA GLU A 410 -15.35 0.39 -18.14
C GLU A 410 -16.29 -0.57 -18.88
N GLU A 411 -16.25 -1.86 -18.55
CA GLU A 411 -17.17 -2.86 -19.11
C GLU A 411 -18.63 -2.57 -18.75
N TRP A 412 -18.90 -2.10 -17.53
CA TRP A 412 -20.23 -1.70 -17.10
C TRP A 412 -20.72 -0.44 -17.83
N GLN A 413 -19.87 0.58 -17.95
CA GLN A 413 -20.16 1.79 -18.71
C GLN A 413 -20.41 1.52 -20.19
N ALA A 414 -19.74 0.50 -20.75
CA ALA A 414 -19.96 0.05 -22.11
C ALA A 414 -21.18 -0.89 -22.28
N GLY A 415 -21.90 -1.22 -21.20
CA GLY A 415 -23.07 -2.09 -21.22
C GLY A 415 -22.78 -3.58 -21.41
N ARG A 416 -21.51 -4.00 -21.31
CA ARG A 416 -21.09 -5.41 -21.42
C ARG A 416 -21.19 -6.15 -20.10
N VAL A 417 -21.08 -5.43 -18.99
CA VAL A 417 -21.38 -5.91 -17.63
C VAL A 417 -22.67 -5.25 -17.15
N THR A 418 -23.56 -6.02 -16.52
CA THR A 418 -24.75 -5.48 -15.85
C THR A 418 -24.66 -5.70 -14.35
N VAL A 419 -25.27 -4.79 -13.59
CA VAL A 419 -25.21 -4.77 -12.13
C VAL A 419 -26.62 -4.61 -11.60
N THR A 420 -27.04 -5.50 -10.69
CA THR A 420 -28.40 -5.49 -10.14
C THR A 420 -28.36 -5.71 -8.63
N ALA A 421 -28.98 -4.80 -7.87
CA ALA A 421 -29.20 -4.99 -6.44
C ALA A 421 -30.34 -6.00 -6.24
N LEU A 422 -30.12 -7.00 -5.37
CA LEU A 422 -31.05 -8.10 -5.12
C LEU A 422 -31.88 -7.93 -3.85
#